data_AF-A0A1F0NS49-F1
#
_entry.id   AF-A0A1F0NS49-F1
#
_cell.length_a   1.000
_cell.length_b   1.000
_cell.length_c   1.000
_cell.angle_alpha   90.00
_cell.angle_beta   90.00
_cell.angle_gamma   90.00
#
_symmetry.space_group_name_H-M   'P 1'
#
loop_
_entity.id
_entity.type
_entity.pdbx_description
1 polymer ?
#
loop_
_entity_poly.entity_id
_entity_poly.type
_entity_poly.pdbx_seq_one_letter_code
_entity_poly.pdbx_strand_id
1 'polypeptide(L)'
;MKKSIIIILTFAFSLGMFAQSASMQKTAKSVFTLTTFNKDGSLRASSHGVFVSSDGQAISTWTPFTGADHAIVIDANGKQHNVETIIGANELYDVCKFTVSGTTLPAPIASSQANGKAYLIGYSVAKADVKPFKIGSVEKFMNKYNYYIFTQDAAENMASCPFVNDRAQVIGLLQHGKNGEVYATDAQLANDIKANAFSVNDPVLRTCAIRTALPEKQEEALLTMMMTGETVDSLKRQAYIDDFIKRFPTATEGYTNKAISYVDAGKYAEADKMMQTAIERATKKDEAHSEYAKVILQKQIYHADSPYPAWTLDKALEEARKAEALNPLDVYRHQQAQIIYSQGQYQQAYDRFMALTQSPIRNGEFFYEAAQCKTMLKAPQTEIMALLDSAVAACPQPLTSVAAPYVLARGMALDAQENYRLALKDYNLYDSLMQGRPLASNFYYMRYKCETKTRQYLQALNDIARAIIMTPDEPTYYAEMASLSLRVKRTEDAEKAAQRCTELAPEYADGHLLLGISQLELGKKETARLSLLKAKELGDKRADEYLKQIK
;
A
#
# COMPACT_ATOMS: atom_id res chain seq x y z
N MET A 1 66.43 -77.35 -33.13
CA MET A 1 65.14 -77.31 -33.87
C MET A 1 64.19 -76.38 -33.13
N LYS A 2 63.82 -75.26 -33.77
CA LYS A 2 62.94 -74.22 -33.23
C LYS A 2 61.50 -74.73 -33.17
N LYS A 3 60.79 -74.49 -32.07
CA LYS A 3 59.32 -74.54 -32.01
C LYS A 3 58.80 -73.17 -31.62
N SER A 4 58.10 -72.55 -32.54
CA SER A 4 57.49 -71.22 -32.45
C SER A 4 56.28 -71.26 -31.52
N ILE A 5 56.24 -70.34 -30.56
CA ILE A 5 55.06 -70.06 -29.74
C ILE A 5 54.32 -68.90 -30.43
N ILE A 6 53.09 -69.18 -30.89
CA ILE A 6 52.16 -68.19 -31.43
C ILE A 6 51.45 -67.54 -30.23
N ILE A 7 51.69 -66.24 -30.03
CA ILE A 7 50.97 -65.40 -29.07
C ILE A 7 49.79 -64.76 -29.80
N ILE A 8 48.57 -65.12 -29.41
CA ILE A 8 47.33 -64.48 -29.86
C ILE A 8 47.16 -63.19 -29.06
N LEU A 9 47.24 -62.05 -29.74
CA LEU A 9 47.01 -60.73 -29.17
C LEU A 9 45.50 -60.42 -29.21
N THR A 10 44.81 -60.58 -28.09
CA THR A 10 43.42 -60.13 -27.93
C THR A 10 43.37 -58.61 -27.79
N PHE A 11 42.82 -57.94 -28.82
CA PHE A 11 42.52 -56.51 -28.84
C PHE A 11 41.32 -56.24 -27.92
N ALA A 12 41.56 -55.64 -26.76
CA ALA A 12 40.49 -55.14 -25.88
C ALA A 12 39.97 -53.82 -26.46
N PHE A 13 38.76 -53.85 -27.04
CA PHE A 13 37.99 -52.65 -27.36
C PHE A 13 37.56 -52.00 -26.04
N SER A 14 38.25 -50.93 -25.63
CA SER A 14 37.80 -50.09 -24.52
C SER A 14 36.58 -49.29 -24.98
N LEU A 15 35.39 -49.72 -24.55
CA LEU A 15 34.19 -48.87 -24.54
C LEU A 15 34.51 -47.65 -23.67
N GLY A 16 34.64 -46.48 -24.31
CA GLY A 16 34.80 -45.20 -23.63
C GLY A 16 33.54 -44.86 -22.83
N MET A 17 33.46 -45.33 -21.59
CA MET A 17 32.55 -44.75 -20.61
C MET A 17 33.08 -43.36 -20.26
N PHE A 18 32.47 -42.32 -20.81
CA PHE A 18 32.68 -40.95 -20.33
C PHE A 18 32.20 -40.86 -18.88
N ALA A 19 33.13 -40.90 -17.92
CA ALA A 19 32.82 -40.58 -16.54
C ALA A 19 32.40 -39.09 -16.49
N GLN A 20 31.14 -38.84 -16.12
CA GLN A 20 30.66 -37.48 -15.86
C GLN A 20 31.49 -36.88 -14.72
N SER A 21 31.95 -35.63 -14.87
CA SER A 21 32.76 -34.99 -13.82
C SER A 21 31.94 -34.78 -12.54
N ALA A 22 32.59 -34.90 -11.38
CA ALA A 22 31.94 -34.71 -10.08
C ALA A 22 31.25 -33.34 -9.93
N SER A 23 31.76 -32.31 -10.62
CA SER A 23 31.16 -30.98 -10.66
C SER A 23 29.81 -30.96 -11.39
N MET A 24 29.67 -31.69 -12.51
CA MET A 24 28.39 -31.80 -13.23
C MET A 24 27.33 -32.50 -12.40
N GLN A 25 27.71 -33.55 -11.66
CA GLN A 25 26.79 -34.23 -10.73
C GLN A 25 26.34 -33.32 -9.59
N LYS A 26 27.23 -32.45 -9.09
CA LYS A 26 26.87 -31.47 -8.07
C LYS A 26 25.88 -30.44 -8.60
N THR A 27 26.11 -29.90 -9.79
CA THR A 27 25.18 -28.94 -10.43
C THR A 27 23.83 -29.59 -10.77
N ALA A 28 23.81 -30.87 -11.16
CA ALA A 28 22.55 -31.60 -11.37
C ALA A 28 21.68 -31.68 -10.10
N LYS A 29 22.29 -31.73 -8.90
CA LYS A 29 21.56 -31.69 -7.64
C LYS A 29 20.92 -30.34 -7.31
N SER A 30 21.30 -29.29 -8.03
CA SER A 30 20.73 -27.95 -7.91
C SER A 30 19.54 -27.72 -8.84
N VAL A 31 19.26 -28.65 -9.76
CA VAL A 31 18.13 -28.58 -10.69
C VAL A 31 16.87 -29.09 -9.99
N PHE A 32 15.75 -28.42 -10.21
CA PHE A 32 14.45 -28.76 -9.64
C PHE A 32 13.37 -28.81 -10.72
N THR A 33 12.26 -29.47 -10.41
CA THR A 33 10.98 -29.25 -11.13
C THR A 33 10.25 -28.08 -10.52
N LEU A 34 9.57 -27.31 -11.34
CA LEU A 34 8.68 -26.21 -10.96
C LEU A 34 7.26 -26.57 -11.37
N THR A 35 6.32 -26.47 -10.43
CA THR A 35 4.89 -26.65 -10.72
C THR A 35 4.13 -25.45 -10.21
N THR A 36 3.31 -24.84 -11.07
CA THR A 36 2.45 -23.71 -10.73
C THR A 36 0.99 -24.13 -10.76
N PHE A 37 0.17 -23.47 -9.97
CA PHE A 37 -1.23 -23.85 -9.76
C PHE A 37 -2.18 -22.67 -9.96
N ASN A 38 -3.39 -22.97 -10.38
CA ASN A 38 -4.50 -22.01 -10.35
C ASN A 38 -5.06 -21.90 -8.92
N LYS A 39 -5.93 -20.92 -8.69
CA LYS A 39 -6.55 -20.67 -7.37
C LYS A 39 -7.38 -21.84 -6.84
N ASP A 40 -7.91 -22.69 -7.72
CA ASP A 40 -8.66 -23.91 -7.36
C ASP A 40 -7.74 -25.11 -7.04
N GLY A 41 -6.41 -24.93 -7.12
CA GLY A 41 -5.42 -25.98 -6.90
C GLY A 41 -5.15 -26.87 -8.13
N SER A 42 -5.80 -26.61 -9.27
CA SER A 42 -5.49 -27.33 -10.52
C SER A 42 -4.11 -26.96 -11.04
N LEU A 43 -3.42 -27.93 -11.65
CA LEU A 43 -2.10 -27.70 -12.26
C LEU A 43 -2.23 -26.70 -13.40
N ARG A 44 -1.41 -25.65 -13.36
CA ARG A 44 -1.36 -24.59 -14.38
C ARG A 44 -0.25 -24.84 -15.39
N ALA A 45 0.97 -25.01 -14.90
CA ALA A 45 2.13 -25.27 -15.74
C ALA A 45 3.18 -26.11 -14.99
N SER A 46 4.03 -26.78 -15.76
CA SER A 46 5.21 -27.49 -15.25
C SER A 46 6.45 -27.04 -16.03
N SER A 47 7.55 -26.80 -15.33
CA SER A 47 8.82 -26.35 -15.90
C SER A 47 9.97 -26.83 -14.98
N HIS A 48 11.16 -26.27 -15.18
CA HIS A 48 12.34 -26.55 -14.37
C HIS A 48 13.05 -25.27 -13.99
N GLY A 49 14.07 -25.38 -13.15
CA GLY A 49 14.98 -24.28 -12.89
C GLY A 49 16.17 -24.76 -12.09
N VAL A 50 16.93 -23.80 -11.58
CA VAL A 50 18.15 -24.08 -10.82
C VAL A 50 18.27 -23.18 -9.60
N PHE A 51 18.68 -23.75 -8.48
CA PHE A 51 19.02 -22.99 -7.28
C PHE A 51 20.34 -22.25 -7.48
N VAL A 52 20.38 -20.97 -7.11
CA VAL A 52 21.54 -20.08 -7.30
C VAL A 52 22.12 -19.57 -5.99
N SER A 53 21.43 -19.81 -4.88
CA SER A 53 21.95 -19.54 -3.53
C SER A 53 21.59 -20.67 -2.55
N SER A 54 22.18 -20.62 -1.35
CA SER A 54 21.87 -21.57 -0.27
C SER A 54 20.66 -21.17 0.59
N ASP A 55 20.26 -19.90 0.53
CA ASP A 55 19.08 -19.34 1.21
C ASP A 55 17.79 -19.44 0.38
N GLY A 56 17.78 -20.30 -0.65
CA GLY A 56 16.57 -20.63 -1.41
C GLY A 56 16.31 -19.77 -2.64
N GLN A 57 17.25 -18.94 -3.10
CA GLN A 57 17.06 -18.19 -4.35
C GLN A 57 17.24 -19.13 -5.55
N ALA A 58 16.34 -18.97 -6.52
CA ALA A 58 16.26 -19.79 -7.72
C ALA A 58 15.99 -18.93 -8.95
N ILE A 59 16.38 -19.44 -10.12
CA ILE A 59 16.04 -18.87 -11.42
C ILE A 59 15.30 -19.89 -12.28
N SER A 60 14.35 -19.39 -13.07
CA SER A 60 13.53 -20.15 -14.03
C SER A 60 13.05 -19.20 -15.14
N THR A 61 12.42 -19.74 -16.17
CA THR A 61 11.56 -18.95 -17.06
C THR A 61 10.37 -18.34 -16.32
N TRP A 62 9.85 -17.20 -16.81
CA TRP A 62 8.75 -16.45 -16.17
C TRP A 62 7.37 -17.00 -16.52
N THR A 63 7.19 -17.45 -17.76
CA THR A 63 5.92 -17.91 -18.35
C THR A 63 5.09 -18.82 -17.45
N PRO A 64 5.66 -19.82 -16.72
CA PRO A 64 4.89 -20.67 -15.82
C PRO A 64 4.18 -19.93 -14.67
N PHE A 65 4.70 -18.77 -14.25
CA PHE A 65 4.17 -17.96 -13.15
C PHE A 65 3.05 -17.01 -13.56
N THR A 66 2.94 -16.66 -14.85
CA THR A 66 1.90 -15.76 -15.36
C THR A 66 0.52 -16.35 -15.07
N GLY A 67 -0.27 -15.71 -14.21
CA GLY A 67 -1.59 -16.15 -13.73
C GLY A 67 -1.57 -17.26 -12.68
N ALA A 68 -0.40 -17.64 -12.16
CA ALA A 68 -0.28 -18.62 -11.09
C ALA A 68 -0.74 -18.02 -9.75
N ASP A 69 -1.47 -18.81 -8.97
CA ASP A 69 -1.86 -18.47 -7.61
C ASP A 69 -0.73 -18.77 -6.62
N HIS A 70 -0.17 -19.98 -6.72
CA HIS A 70 0.97 -20.44 -5.94
C HIS A 70 1.82 -21.42 -6.76
N ALA A 71 3.01 -21.74 -6.25
CA ALA A 71 3.95 -22.64 -6.90
C ALA A 71 4.77 -23.44 -5.88
N ILE A 72 5.20 -24.62 -6.30
CA ILE A 72 6.13 -25.48 -5.56
C ILE A 72 7.30 -25.86 -6.45
N VAL A 73 8.42 -26.18 -5.81
CA VAL A 73 9.55 -26.84 -6.48
C VAL A 73 9.87 -28.16 -5.80
N ILE A 74 10.34 -29.14 -6.56
CA ILE A 74 10.84 -30.42 -6.04
C ILE A 74 12.32 -30.51 -6.38
N ASP A 75 13.17 -30.58 -5.34
CA ASP A 75 14.62 -30.68 -5.51
C ASP A 75 15.05 -32.07 -6.00
N ALA A 76 16.32 -32.22 -6.40
CA ALA A 76 16.86 -33.49 -6.86
C ALA A 76 16.89 -34.61 -5.77
N ASN A 77 16.59 -34.30 -4.50
CA ASN A 77 16.42 -35.27 -3.43
C ASN A 77 14.95 -35.66 -3.21
N GLY A 78 14.02 -35.13 -4.01
CA GLY A 78 12.59 -35.35 -3.87
C GLY A 78 11.93 -34.49 -2.78
N LYS A 79 12.63 -33.49 -2.23
CA LYS A 79 12.09 -32.59 -1.22
C LYS A 79 11.28 -31.49 -1.89
N GLN A 80 10.07 -31.28 -1.40
CA GLN A 80 9.20 -30.18 -1.81
C GLN A 80 9.57 -28.89 -1.06
N HIS A 81 9.62 -27.78 -1.79
CA HIS A 81 9.74 -26.44 -1.27
C HIS A 81 8.62 -25.56 -1.84
N ASN A 82 8.06 -24.67 -1.03
CA ASN A 82 7.07 -23.71 -1.52
C ASN A 82 7.80 -22.50 -2.10
N VAL A 83 7.30 -21.95 -3.21
CA VAL A 83 7.77 -20.65 -3.70
C VAL A 83 7.19 -19.56 -2.80
N GLU A 84 8.05 -18.83 -2.10
CA GLU A 84 7.63 -17.85 -1.09
C GLU A 84 7.46 -16.45 -1.67
N THR A 85 8.38 -16.03 -2.54
CA THR A 85 8.37 -14.69 -3.13
C THR A 85 8.92 -14.66 -4.55
N ILE A 86 8.44 -13.73 -5.37
CA ILE A 86 9.07 -13.36 -6.64
C ILE A 86 10.01 -12.17 -6.41
N ILE A 87 11.31 -12.33 -6.64
CA ILE A 87 12.30 -11.23 -6.55
C ILE A 87 12.13 -10.30 -7.76
N GLY A 88 11.87 -10.86 -8.94
CA GLY A 88 11.48 -10.11 -10.12
C GLY A 88 11.49 -10.98 -11.37
N ALA A 89 11.06 -10.39 -12.49
CA ALA A 89 10.95 -11.06 -13.76
C ALA A 89 11.25 -10.11 -14.92
N ASN A 90 11.63 -10.67 -16.05
CA ASN A 90 11.75 -9.97 -17.32
C ASN A 90 10.93 -10.74 -18.36
N GLU A 91 9.78 -10.19 -18.72
CA GLU A 91 8.85 -10.81 -19.68
C GLU A 91 9.46 -10.93 -21.08
N LEU A 92 10.25 -9.93 -21.51
CA LEU A 92 10.83 -9.90 -22.86
C LEU A 92 11.80 -11.07 -23.10
N TYR A 93 12.62 -11.40 -22.10
CA TYR A 93 13.56 -12.51 -22.16
C TYR A 93 13.05 -13.79 -21.49
N ASP A 94 11.82 -13.75 -20.97
CA ASP A 94 11.16 -14.84 -20.25
C ASP A 94 12.06 -15.48 -19.17
N VAL A 95 12.54 -14.65 -18.26
CA VAL A 95 13.32 -15.09 -17.09
C VAL A 95 12.79 -14.49 -15.79
N CYS A 96 12.94 -15.21 -14.70
CA CYS A 96 12.59 -14.73 -13.37
C CYS A 96 13.54 -15.25 -12.29
N LYS A 97 13.49 -14.55 -11.16
CA LYS A 97 14.20 -14.91 -9.93
C LYS A 97 13.20 -14.91 -8.77
N PHE A 98 13.26 -15.93 -7.92
CA PHE A 98 12.32 -16.14 -6.83
C PHE A 98 12.99 -16.83 -5.64
N THR A 99 12.31 -16.84 -4.49
CA THR A 99 12.75 -17.56 -3.29
C THR A 99 11.86 -18.75 -2.99
N VAL A 100 12.45 -19.79 -2.39
CA VAL A 100 11.72 -20.94 -1.87
C VAL A 100 11.95 -21.14 -0.39
N SER A 101 11.07 -21.90 0.26
CA SER A 101 11.21 -22.23 1.67
C SER A 101 12.40 -23.14 1.95
N GLY A 102 13.13 -22.90 3.04
CA GLY A 102 14.25 -23.75 3.49
C GLY A 102 15.58 -23.56 2.74
N THR A 103 16.55 -24.41 3.04
CA THR A 103 17.92 -24.33 2.48
C THR A 103 18.07 -25.17 1.22
N THR A 104 18.87 -24.68 0.28
CA THR A 104 19.06 -25.27 -1.05
C THR A 104 20.53 -25.48 -1.39
N LEU A 105 20.81 -26.32 -2.40
CA LEU A 105 22.17 -26.52 -2.92
C LEU A 105 22.36 -25.67 -4.19
N PRO A 106 23.18 -24.60 -4.17
CA PRO A 106 23.33 -23.72 -5.33
C PRO A 106 24.26 -24.26 -6.41
N ALA A 107 23.93 -23.94 -7.66
CA ALA A 107 24.83 -24.06 -8.80
C ALA A 107 25.60 -22.75 -9.03
N PRO A 108 26.89 -22.81 -9.41
CA PRO A 108 27.64 -21.61 -9.78
C PRO A 108 27.15 -21.06 -11.13
N ILE A 109 27.06 -19.74 -11.26
CA ILE A 109 26.73 -19.07 -12.52
C ILE A 109 28.02 -18.64 -13.22
N ALA A 110 28.05 -18.75 -14.55
CA ALA A 110 29.19 -18.37 -15.36
C ALA A 110 29.30 -16.84 -15.46
N SER A 111 30.47 -16.30 -15.13
CA SER A 111 30.78 -14.87 -15.27
C SER A 111 31.39 -14.51 -16.63
N SER A 112 31.57 -15.49 -17.51
CA SER A 112 32.20 -15.34 -18.82
C SER A 112 31.46 -16.17 -19.87
N GLN A 113 31.41 -15.66 -21.09
CA GLN A 113 30.82 -16.35 -22.24
C GLN A 113 31.40 -17.75 -22.44
N ALA A 114 30.54 -18.74 -22.64
CA ALA A 114 30.93 -20.08 -23.08
C ALA A 114 31.05 -20.17 -24.61
N ASN A 115 31.96 -21.03 -25.11
CA ASN A 115 32.19 -21.21 -26.53
C ASN A 115 32.25 -22.69 -26.89
N GLY A 116 31.80 -23.03 -28.10
CA GLY A 116 31.92 -24.38 -28.67
C GLY A 116 30.89 -25.37 -28.13
N LYS A 117 31.00 -25.77 -26.86
CA LYS A 117 30.13 -26.80 -26.24
C LYS A 117 29.49 -26.29 -24.95
N ALA A 118 28.28 -26.77 -24.70
CA ALA A 118 27.58 -26.65 -23.43
C ALA A 118 26.91 -27.99 -23.09
N TYR A 119 26.46 -28.14 -21.86
CA TYR A 119 25.75 -29.32 -21.39
C TYR A 119 24.39 -28.93 -20.84
N LEU A 120 23.32 -29.50 -21.37
CA LEU A 120 21.99 -29.39 -20.79
C LEU A 120 21.89 -30.36 -19.62
N ILE A 121 21.53 -29.85 -18.44
CA ILE A 121 21.37 -30.64 -17.22
C ILE A 121 19.88 -30.82 -16.94
N GLY A 122 19.38 -32.03 -17.16
CA GLY A 122 18.00 -32.39 -16.88
C GLY A 122 17.76 -32.65 -15.39
N TYR A 123 16.52 -32.45 -14.95
CA TYR A 123 16.10 -32.89 -13.61
C TYR A 123 16.12 -34.42 -13.50
N SER A 124 16.65 -34.93 -12.39
CA SER A 124 16.64 -36.36 -12.07
C SER A 124 16.81 -36.56 -10.57
N VAL A 125 16.01 -37.46 -9.99
CA VAL A 125 16.16 -37.94 -8.60
C VAL A 125 17.15 -39.11 -8.48
N ALA A 126 17.68 -39.58 -9.61
CA ALA A 126 18.58 -40.72 -9.68
C ALA A 126 19.97 -40.27 -10.18
N LYS A 127 20.39 -40.76 -11.35
CA LYS A 127 21.65 -40.34 -11.99
C LYS A 127 21.45 -39.03 -12.74
N ALA A 128 22.45 -38.15 -12.70
CA ALA A 128 22.45 -36.89 -13.44
C ALA A 128 22.18 -37.10 -14.94
N ASP A 129 21.11 -36.48 -15.46
CA ASP A 129 20.81 -36.41 -16.88
C ASP A 129 21.60 -35.25 -17.50
N VAL A 130 22.62 -35.58 -18.29
CA VAL A 130 23.56 -34.61 -18.86
C VAL A 130 23.69 -34.86 -20.35
N LYS A 131 23.28 -33.88 -21.16
CA LYS A 131 23.27 -33.99 -22.63
C LYS A 131 24.18 -32.93 -23.25
N PRO A 132 25.16 -33.30 -24.10
CA PRO A 132 26.04 -32.33 -24.74
C PRO A 132 25.33 -31.60 -25.89
N PHE A 133 25.52 -30.29 -25.98
CA PHE A 133 25.02 -29.41 -27.02
C PHE A 133 26.17 -28.60 -27.63
N LYS A 134 26.02 -28.22 -28.90
CA LYS A 134 26.96 -27.36 -29.62
C LYS A 134 26.36 -25.96 -29.72
N ILE A 135 27.13 -24.98 -29.24
CA ILE A 135 26.79 -23.57 -29.38
C ILE A 135 27.03 -23.19 -30.85
N GLY A 136 25.97 -22.82 -31.56
CA GLY A 136 26.01 -22.38 -32.95
C GLY A 136 26.48 -20.93 -33.05
N SER A 137 25.85 -20.04 -32.29
CA SER A 137 26.23 -18.63 -32.18
C SER A 137 25.95 -18.10 -30.77
N VAL A 138 26.61 -17.00 -30.44
CA VAL A 138 26.36 -16.24 -29.21
C VAL A 138 26.16 -14.79 -29.62
N GLU A 139 25.01 -14.23 -29.27
CA GLU A 139 24.67 -12.85 -29.51
C GLU A 139 24.69 -12.07 -28.20
N LYS A 140 25.16 -10.82 -28.22
CA LYS A 140 25.14 -9.96 -27.05
C LYS A 140 23.92 -9.06 -27.06
N PHE A 141 23.27 -8.92 -25.91
CA PHE A 141 22.21 -7.95 -25.69
C PHE A 141 22.48 -7.11 -24.43
N MET A 142 21.91 -5.91 -24.40
CA MET A 142 22.15 -4.90 -23.35
C MET A 142 23.65 -4.63 -23.10
N ASN A 143 24.49 -4.84 -24.12
CA ASN A 143 25.96 -4.73 -24.07
C ASN A 143 26.65 -5.58 -22.99
N LYS A 144 25.95 -6.53 -22.37
CA LYS A 144 26.43 -7.26 -21.18
C LYS A 144 26.10 -8.75 -21.22
N TYR A 145 24.87 -9.12 -21.55
CA TYR A 145 24.37 -10.48 -21.43
C TYR A 145 24.45 -11.24 -22.77
N ASN A 146 24.46 -12.57 -22.68
CA ASN A 146 24.62 -13.46 -23.82
C ASN A 146 23.30 -14.18 -24.15
N TYR A 147 23.04 -14.33 -25.44
CA TYR A 147 21.96 -15.14 -25.98
C TYR A 147 22.58 -16.28 -26.77
N TYR A 148 22.47 -17.51 -26.26
CA TYR A 148 23.11 -18.68 -26.84
C TYR A 148 22.13 -19.38 -27.77
N ILE A 149 22.54 -19.61 -29.02
CA ILE A 149 21.74 -20.35 -30.00
C ILE A 149 22.40 -21.71 -30.23
N PHE A 150 21.63 -22.79 -30.11
CA PHE A 150 22.12 -24.15 -30.23
C PHE A 150 21.74 -24.78 -31.57
N THR A 151 22.60 -25.68 -32.05
CA THR A 151 22.37 -26.37 -33.33
C THR A 151 21.49 -27.62 -33.21
N GLN A 152 21.29 -28.12 -32.00
CA GLN A 152 20.49 -29.31 -31.71
C GLN A 152 19.15 -28.93 -31.11
N ASP A 153 18.15 -29.79 -31.31
CA ASP A 153 16.86 -29.69 -30.67
C ASP A 153 16.88 -30.27 -29.24
N ALA A 154 15.93 -29.88 -28.41
CA ALA A 154 15.74 -30.31 -27.03
C ALA A 154 14.26 -30.63 -26.80
N ALA A 155 13.97 -31.60 -25.94
CA ALA A 155 12.58 -31.96 -25.68
C ALA A 155 11.85 -30.85 -24.89
N GLU A 156 10.62 -30.51 -25.29
CA GLU A 156 9.82 -29.45 -24.65
C GLU A 156 9.61 -29.69 -23.15
N ASN A 157 9.56 -30.96 -22.73
CA ASN A 157 9.44 -31.33 -21.32
C ASN A 157 10.72 -31.06 -20.50
N MET A 158 11.80 -30.57 -21.10
CA MET A 158 13.00 -30.10 -20.42
C MET A 158 13.04 -28.58 -20.26
N ALA A 159 11.97 -27.86 -20.63
CA ALA A 159 11.91 -26.39 -20.56
C ALA A 159 12.51 -25.84 -19.25
N SER A 160 13.31 -24.79 -19.38
CA SER A 160 14.02 -24.10 -18.29
C SER A 160 15.09 -24.94 -17.55
N CYS A 161 15.43 -26.15 -18.03
CA CYS A 161 16.62 -26.85 -17.56
C CYS A 161 17.88 -26.02 -17.87
N PRO A 162 18.87 -25.97 -16.95
CA PRO A 162 20.04 -25.13 -17.15
C PRO A 162 21.03 -25.73 -18.15
N PHE A 163 21.58 -24.87 -19.01
CA PHE A 163 22.81 -25.13 -19.72
C PHE A 163 24.01 -24.76 -18.86
N VAL A 164 25.06 -25.58 -18.89
CA VAL A 164 26.32 -25.32 -18.18
C VAL A 164 27.54 -25.42 -19.11
N ASN A 165 28.60 -24.70 -18.77
CA ASN A 165 29.91 -24.80 -19.44
C ASN A 165 30.71 -26.01 -18.94
N ASP A 166 31.92 -26.25 -19.49
CA ASP A 166 32.82 -27.34 -19.08
C ASP A 166 33.20 -27.32 -17.58
N ARG A 167 33.07 -26.16 -16.91
CA ARG A 167 33.32 -25.99 -15.47
C ARG A 167 32.07 -26.24 -14.62
N ALA A 168 30.99 -26.74 -15.22
CA ALA A 168 29.68 -26.96 -14.59
C ALA A 168 29.03 -25.66 -14.04
N GLN A 169 29.35 -24.51 -14.64
CA GLN A 169 28.73 -23.23 -14.31
C GLN A 169 27.56 -22.95 -15.25
N VAL A 170 26.41 -22.52 -14.70
CA VAL A 170 25.20 -22.21 -15.45
C VAL A 170 25.44 -21.01 -16.36
N ILE A 171 25.18 -21.19 -17.66
CA ILE A 171 25.32 -20.15 -18.69
C ILE A 171 23.97 -19.59 -19.14
N GLY A 172 22.89 -20.37 -19.01
CA GLY A 172 21.55 -19.96 -19.42
C GLY A 172 20.50 -21.03 -19.17
N LEU A 173 19.23 -20.69 -19.36
CA LEU A 173 18.09 -21.59 -19.19
C LEU A 173 17.51 -21.99 -20.54
N LEU A 174 17.17 -23.26 -20.72
CA LEU A 174 16.59 -23.76 -21.98
C LEU A 174 15.26 -23.08 -22.31
N GLN A 175 15.17 -22.52 -23.50
CA GLN A 175 13.97 -21.92 -24.08
C GLN A 175 13.79 -22.36 -25.54
N HIS A 176 12.54 -22.35 -26.00
CA HIS A 176 12.15 -22.73 -27.35
C HIS A 176 11.64 -21.53 -28.13
N GLY A 177 12.10 -21.39 -29.38
CA GLY A 177 11.64 -20.38 -30.33
C GLY A 177 10.37 -20.80 -31.03
N LYS A 178 9.70 -19.83 -31.65
CA LYS A 178 8.44 -20.07 -32.41
C LYS A 178 8.60 -21.09 -33.54
N ASN A 179 9.82 -21.27 -34.04
CA ASN A 179 10.16 -22.18 -35.15
C ASN A 179 10.90 -23.44 -34.68
N GLY A 180 10.86 -23.78 -33.39
CA GLY A 180 11.56 -24.94 -32.82
C GLY A 180 13.05 -24.73 -32.56
N GLU A 181 13.54 -23.50 -32.67
CA GLU A 181 14.93 -23.15 -32.32
C GLU A 181 15.17 -23.31 -30.82
N VAL A 182 16.29 -23.93 -30.45
CA VAL A 182 16.72 -24.04 -29.06
C VAL A 182 17.70 -22.93 -28.74
N TYR A 183 17.38 -22.14 -27.73
CA TYR A 183 18.26 -21.09 -27.24
C TYR A 183 18.28 -21.05 -25.71
N ALA A 184 19.20 -20.24 -25.18
CA ALA A 184 19.23 -19.94 -23.77
C ALA A 184 19.57 -18.48 -23.52
N THR A 185 18.71 -17.81 -22.77
CA THR A 185 18.98 -16.49 -22.20
C THR A 185 20.00 -16.62 -21.07
N ASP A 186 20.95 -15.68 -21.00
CA ASP A 186 21.98 -15.62 -19.97
C ASP A 186 21.41 -15.80 -18.56
N ALA A 187 21.91 -16.79 -17.82
CA ALA A 187 21.51 -17.01 -16.43
C ALA A 187 21.91 -15.82 -15.53
N GLN A 188 22.94 -15.05 -15.92
CA GLN A 188 23.32 -13.85 -15.20
C GLN A 188 22.25 -12.76 -15.27
N LEU A 189 21.47 -12.66 -16.36
CA LEU A 189 20.35 -11.71 -16.43
C LEU A 189 19.33 -12.00 -15.33
N ALA A 190 18.90 -13.26 -15.21
CA ALA A 190 17.95 -13.68 -14.17
C ALA A 190 18.53 -13.49 -12.77
N ASN A 191 19.80 -13.84 -12.57
CA ASN A 191 20.45 -13.75 -11.27
C ASN A 191 20.70 -12.30 -10.79
N ASP A 192 20.92 -11.38 -11.73
CA ASP A 192 21.14 -9.95 -11.44
C ASP A 192 19.85 -9.21 -11.08
N ILE A 193 18.68 -9.85 -11.24
CA ILE A 193 17.40 -9.26 -10.83
C ILE A 193 17.41 -9.06 -9.31
N LYS A 194 17.04 -7.85 -8.90
CA LYS A 194 16.87 -7.44 -7.51
C LYS A 194 15.45 -6.94 -7.30
N ALA A 195 14.90 -7.27 -6.13
CA ALA A 195 13.67 -6.67 -5.67
C ALA A 195 13.87 -5.17 -5.50
N ASN A 196 12.87 -4.38 -5.88
CA ASN A 196 12.87 -2.94 -5.72
C ASN A 196 11.60 -2.50 -4.99
N ALA A 197 11.61 -1.27 -4.44
CA ALA A 197 10.51 -0.80 -3.61
C ALA A 197 9.14 -0.81 -4.32
N PHE A 198 9.14 -0.69 -5.64
CA PHE A 198 7.96 -0.57 -6.50
C PHE A 198 7.54 -1.90 -7.15
N SER A 199 8.24 -3.00 -6.89
CA SER A 199 7.94 -4.33 -7.47
C SER A 199 6.49 -4.77 -7.20
N VAL A 200 5.90 -4.36 -6.07
CA VAL A 200 4.49 -4.62 -5.73
C VAL A 200 3.50 -4.07 -6.75
N ASN A 201 3.86 -2.98 -7.45
CA ASN A 201 3.03 -2.32 -8.46
C ASN A 201 3.44 -2.65 -9.90
N ASP A 202 4.47 -3.49 -10.09
CA ASP A 202 4.93 -3.90 -11.41
C ASP A 202 3.82 -4.68 -12.15
N PRO A 203 3.35 -4.23 -13.32
CA PRO A 203 2.27 -4.89 -14.05
C PRO A 203 2.59 -6.34 -14.43
N VAL A 204 3.85 -6.67 -14.72
CA VAL A 204 4.28 -8.03 -15.06
C VAL A 204 4.16 -8.90 -13.81
N LEU A 205 4.72 -8.47 -12.69
CA LEU A 205 4.70 -9.27 -11.44
C LEU A 205 3.28 -9.45 -10.90
N ARG A 206 2.40 -8.45 -11.07
CA ARG A 206 0.99 -8.52 -10.65
C ARG A 206 0.15 -9.54 -11.42
N THR A 207 0.67 -10.10 -12.51
CA THR A 207 0.02 -11.25 -13.17
C THR A 207 0.13 -12.53 -12.35
N CYS A 208 1.04 -12.60 -11.37
CA CYS A 208 1.19 -13.72 -10.43
C CYS A 208 0.62 -13.33 -9.05
N ALA A 209 -0.04 -14.26 -8.37
CA ALA A 209 -0.56 -13.99 -7.03
C ALA A 209 0.49 -14.20 -5.91
N ILE A 210 1.63 -14.83 -6.22
CA ILE A 210 2.77 -14.95 -5.31
C ILE A 210 3.32 -13.55 -5.03
N ARG A 211 3.49 -13.21 -3.76
CA ARG A 211 3.95 -11.88 -3.34
C ARG A 211 5.38 -11.60 -3.83
N THR A 212 5.75 -10.33 -3.96
CA THR A 212 7.13 -9.96 -4.30
C THR A 212 8.05 -10.05 -3.09
N ALA A 213 9.35 -10.19 -3.32
CA ALA A 213 10.34 -10.16 -2.26
C ALA A 213 10.52 -8.74 -1.72
N LEU A 214 10.93 -8.62 -0.46
CA LEU A 214 11.37 -7.32 0.08
C LEU A 214 12.75 -6.94 -0.50
N PRO A 215 12.96 -5.66 -0.83
CA PRO A 215 14.29 -5.12 -1.12
C PRO A 215 15.31 -5.39 0.00
N GLU A 216 16.60 -5.42 -0.37
CA GLU A 216 17.67 -5.69 0.59
C GLU A 216 17.95 -4.52 1.54
N LYS A 217 17.63 -3.28 1.12
CA LYS A 217 17.82 -2.08 1.92
C LYS A 217 16.59 -1.78 2.77
N GLN A 218 16.81 -1.43 4.04
CA GLN A 218 15.75 -1.17 5.01
C GLN A 218 14.75 -0.11 4.54
N GLU A 219 15.25 1.03 4.03
CA GLU A 219 14.40 2.14 3.55
C GLU A 219 13.49 1.73 2.37
N GLU A 220 14.04 0.97 1.43
CA GLU A 220 13.28 0.46 0.27
C GLU A 220 12.24 -0.59 0.72
N ALA A 221 12.59 -1.44 1.69
CA ALA A 221 11.67 -2.42 2.26
C ALA A 221 10.54 -1.76 3.07
N LEU A 222 10.82 -0.70 3.82
CA LEU A 222 9.80 0.10 4.51
C LEU A 222 8.82 0.74 3.52
N LEU A 223 9.34 1.27 2.41
CA LEU A 223 8.49 1.83 1.35
C LEU A 223 7.57 0.75 0.75
N THR A 224 8.10 -0.46 0.47
CA THR A 224 7.26 -1.59 0.04
C THR A 224 6.17 -1.91 1.07
N MET A 225 6.51 -1.98 2.37
CA MET A 225 5.53 -2.24 3.43
C MET A 225 4.42 -1.17 3.45
N MET A 226 4.78 0.11 3.33
CA MET A 226 3.81 1.22 3.27
C MET A 226 2.86 1.06 2.08
N MET A 227 3.37 0.73 0.90
CA MET A 227 2.57 0.54 -0.32
C MET A 227 1.63 -0.67 -0.24
N THR A 228 2.03 -1.73 0.47
CA THR A 228 1.20 -2.93 0.64
C THR A 228 0.02 -2.72 1.59
N GLY A 229 0.04 -1.67 2.43
CA GLY A 229 -0.94 -1.44 3.49
C GLY A 229 -2.39 -1.27 3.00
N GLU A 230 -2.57 -0.72 1.79
CA GLU A 230 -3.88 -0.45 1.17
C GLU A 230 -4.23 -1.41 0.02
N THR A 231 -3.23 -2.12 -0.53
CA THR A 231 -3.34 -2.77 -1.85
C THR A 231 -3.29 -4.30 -1.80
N VAL A 232 -2.94 -4.88 -0.65
CA VAL A 232 -2.68 -6.31 -0.48
C VAL A 232 -3.57 -6.90 0.61
N ASP A 233 -3.97 -8.17 0.45
CA ASP A 233 -4.76 -8.86 1.48
C ASP A 233 -4.01 -9.01 2.82
N SER A 234 -4.79 -9.22 3.89
CA SER A 234 -4.28 -9.21 5.26
C SER A 234 -3.21 -10.29 5.51
N LEU A 235 -3.32 -11.46 4.88
CA LEU A 235 -2.37 -12.57 5.07
C LEU A 235 -1.02 -12.27 4.42
N LYS A 236 -1.02 -11.76 3.19
CA LYS A 236 0.20 -11.35 2.49
C LYS A 236 0.87 -10.17 3.20
N ARG A 237 0.10 -9.23 3.73
CA ARG A 237 0.64 -8.13 4.56
C ARG A 237 1.36 -8.65 5.80
N GLN A 238 0.83 -9.67 6.48
CA GLN A 238 1.53 -10.31 7.60
C GLN A 238 2.86 -10.93 7.18
N ALA A 239 2.89 -11.61 6.04
CA ALA A 239 4.13 -12.21 5.53
C ALA A 239 5.22 -11.17 5.23
N TYR A 240 4.85 -10.00 4.69
CA TYR A 240 5.81 -8.89 4.51
C TYR A 240 6.35 -8.37 5.85
N ILE A 241 5.50 -8.21 6.87
CA ILE A 241 5.94 -7.75 8.19
C ILE A 241 6.91 -8.78 8.82
N ASP A 242 6.58 -10.07 8.73
CA ASP A 242 7.42 -11.14 9.30
C ASP A 242 8.78 -11.23 8.60
N ASP A 243 8.81 -11.11 7.27
CA ASP A 243 10.05 -11.04 6.50
C ASP A 243 10.88 -9.80 6.84
N PHE A 244 10.24 -8.65 7.06
CA PHE A 244 10.93 -7.43 7.46
C PHE A 244 11.60 -7.60 8.82
N ILE A 245 10.89 -8.15 9.82
CA ILE A 245 11.47 -8.42 11.15
C ILE A 245 12.64 -9.42 11.04
N LYS A 246 12.51 -10.45 10.21
CA LYS A 246 13.58 -11.43 9.98
C LYS A 246 14.81 -10.78 9.34
N ARG A 247 14.61 -9.88 8.38
CA ARG A 247 15.69 -9.23 7.62
C ARG A 247 16.35 -8.09 8.40
N PHE A 248 15.57 -7.34 9.16
CA PHE A 248 15.98 -6.17 9.93
C PHE A 248 15.59 -6.33 11.40
N PRO A 249 16.17 -7.30 12.12
CA PRO A 249 15.73 -7.66 13.48
C PRO A 249 15.93 -6.56 14.52
N THR A 250 16.73 -5.54 14.21
CA THR A 250 17.00 -4.38 15.09
C THR A 250 16.24 -3.12 14.67
N ALA A 251 15.41 -3.19 13.62
CA ALA A 251 14.58 -2.10 13.15
C ALA A 251 13.22 -2.13 13.86
N THR A 252 12.87 -1.03 14.52
CA THR A 252 11.66 -0.90 15.34
C THR A 252 10.39 -1.07 14.52
N GLU A 253 10.37 -0.55 13.30
CA GLU A 253 9.21 -0.41 12.43
C GLU A 253 8.53 -1.76 12.13
N GLY A 254 9.31 -2.84 11.98
CA GLY A 254 8.78 -4.18 11.77
C GLY A 254 7.91 -4.63 12.94
N TYR A 255 8.44 -4.49 14.16
CA TYR A 255 7.73 -4.83 15.39
C TYR A 255 6.51 -3.93 15.60
N THR A 256 6.63 -2.62 15.33
CA THR A 256 5.51 -1.68 15.44
C THR A 256 4.36 -2.04 14.50
N ASN A 257 4.65 -2.33 13.22
CA ASN A 257 3.63 -2.75 12.26
C ASN A 257 2.95 -4.06 12.68
N LYS A 258 3.72 -5.01 13.24
CA LYS A 258 3.18 -6.26 13.77
C LYS A 258 2.30 -6.03 15.00
N ALA A 259 2.71 -5.13 15.90
CA ALA A 259 1.96 -4.77 17.08
C ALA A 259 0.63 -4.07 16.72
N ILE A 260 0.65 -3.11 15.78
CA ILE A 260 -0.57 -2.45 15.28
C ILE A 260 -1.52 -3.50 14.68
N SER A 261 -1.01 -4.44 13.88
CA SER A 261 -1.86 -5.52 13.36
C SER A 261 -2.49 -6.39 14.45
N TYR A 262 -1.81 -6.57 15.60
CA TYR A 262 -2.41 -7.25 16.75
C TYR A 262 -3.45 -6.38 17.45
N VAL A 263 -3.22 -5.07 17.58
CA VAL A 263 -4.20 -4.11 18.11
C VAL A 263 -5.49 -4.14 17.28
N ASP A 264 -5.38 -4.06 15.96
CA ASP A 264 -6.52 -4.11 15.04
C ASP A 264 -7.29 -5.44 15.15
N ALA A 265 -6.60 -6.53 15.51
CA ALA A 265 -7.17 -7.85 15.76
C ALA A 265 -7.65 -8.06 17.21
N GLY A 266 -7.57 -7.05 18.08
CA GLY A 266 -7.94 -7.14 19.50
C GLY A 266 -6.99 -7.95 20.38
N LYS A 267 -5.78 -8.27 19.88
CA LYS A 267 -4.75 -9.09 20.53
C LYS A 267 -3.73 -8.22 21.29
N TYR A 268 -4.19 -7.52 22.33
CA TYR A 268 -3.36 -6.49 22.99
C TYR A 268 -2.16 -7.05 23.74
N ALA A 269 -2.26 -8.25 24.33
CA ALA A 269 -1.14 -8.87 25.03
C ALA A 269 0.00 -9.25 24.05
N GLU A 270 -0.36 -9.72 22.85
CA GLU A 270 0.59 -10.01 21.78
C GLU A 270 1.21 -8.74 21.22
N ALA A 271 0.43 -7.67 21.06
CA ALA A 271 0.94 -6.36 20.67
C ALA A 271 1.95 -5.81 21.70
N ASP A 272 1.62 -5.92 22.99
CA ASP A 272 2.47 -5.52 24.10
C ASP A 272 3.81 -6.28 24.11
N LYS A 273 3.75 -7.62 24.03
CA LYS A 273 4.95 -8.45 23.92
C LYS A 273 5.80 -8.10 22.69
N MET A 274 5.16 -7.78 21.57
CA MET A 274 5.86 -7.41 20.34
C MET A 274 6.63 -6.09 20.51
N MET A 275 6.02 -5.08 21.15
CA MET A 275 6.70 -3.81 21.43
C MET A 275 7.80 -3.93 22.49
N GLN A 276 7.62 -4.79 23.50
CA GLN A 276 8.69 -5.11 24.45
C GLN A 276 9.89 -5.76 23.74
N THR A 277 9.62 -6.69 22.82
CA THR A 277 10.66 -7.31 21.97
C THR A 277 11.36 -6.27 21.09
N ALA A 278 10.63 -5.27 20.59
CA ALA A 278 11.20 -4.16 19.84
C ALA A 278 12.22 -3.38 20.69
N ILE A 279 11.86 -3.01 21.92
CA ILE A 279 12.75 -2.28 22.85
C ILE A 279 14.01 -3.08 23.19
N GLU A 280 13.88 -4.41 23.35
CA GLU A 280 15.02 -5.28 23.63
C GLU A 280 16.02 -5.35 22.47
N ARG A 281 15.52 -5.36 21.23
CA ARG A 281 16.34 -5.61 20.02
C ARG A 281 16.75 -4.36 19.26
N ALA A 282 16.03 -3.25 19.44
CA ALA A 282 16.24 -2.04 18.66
C ALA A 282 17.63 -1.44 18.89
N THR A 283 18.29 -1.05 17.80
CA THR A 283 19.53 -0.27 17.88
C THR A 283 19.25 1.13 18.46
N LYS A 284 18.10 1.71 18.11
CA LYS A 284 17.62 3.02 18.57
C LYS A 284 16.48 2.84 19.57
N LYS A 285 16.83 2.72 20.85
CA LYS A 285 15.87 2.43 21.92
C LYS A 285 14.89 3.57 22.18
N ASP A 286 15.35 4.81 21.99
CA ASP A 286 14.52 6.01 22.01
C ASP A 286 13.35 5.91 21.01
N GLU A 287 13.64 5.53 19.76
CA GLU A 287 12.60 5.30 18.74
C GLU A 287 11.65 4.15 19.16
N ALA A 288 12.16 3.05 19.71
CA ALA A 288 11.33 1.94 20.18
C ALA A 288 10.35 2.32 21.30
N HIS A 289 10.82 3.09 22.29
CA HIS A 289 9.96 3.63 23.35
C HIS A 289 8.92 4.61 22.81
N SER A 290 9.32 5.50 21.88
CA SER A 290 8.40 6.43 21.21
C SER A 290 7.32 5.69 20.43
N GLU A 291 7.67 4.70 19.63
CA GLU A 291 6.68 3.91 18.88
C GLU A 291 5.76 3.11 19.80
N TYR A 292 6.27 2.57 20.90
CA TYR A 292 5.43 1.88 21.88
C TYR A 292 4.39 2.82 22.50
N ALA A 293 4.78 4.04 22.85
CA ALA A 293 3.86 5.08 23.29
C ALA A 293 2.77 5.39 22.23
N LYS A 294 3.14 5.44 20.93
CA LYS A 294 2.17 5.64 19.83
C LYS A 294 1.17 4.50 19.73
N VAL A 295 1.63 3.24 19.79
CA VAL A 295 0.74 2.07 19.72
C VAL A 295 -0.26 2.08 20.88
N ILE A 296 0.18 2.40 22.10
CA ILE A 296 -0.72 2.53 23.25
C ILE A 296 -1.73 3.65 23.01
N LEU A 297 -1.29 4.84 22.59
CA LEU A 297 -2.17 5.98 22.33
C LEU A 297 -3.23 5.66 21.26
N GLN A 298 -2.81 5.05 20.14
CA GLN A 298 -3.72 4.62 19.07
C GLN A 298 -4.79 3.67 19.60
N LYS A 299 -4.40 2.68 20.42
CA LYS A 299 -5.37 1.78 21.07
C LYS A 299 -6.35 2.54 21.94
N GLN A 300 -5.90 3.52 22.73
CA GLN A 300 -6.79 4.30 23.61
C GLN A 300 -7.78 5.17 22.84
N ILE A 301 -7.37 5.70 21.67
CA ILE A 301 -8.23 6.56 20.85
C ILE A 301 -9.25 5.74 20.04
N TYR A 302 -8.81 4.68 19.37
CA TYR A 302 -9.65 3.95 18.40
C TYR A 302 -10.31 2.68 18.96
N HIS A 303 -9.81 2.15 20.08
CA HIS A 303 -10.33 0.94 20.74
C HIS A 303 -10.58 1.19 22.23
N ALA A 304 -11.20 2.33 22.55
CA ALA A 304 -11.55 2.70 23.92
C ALA A 304 -12.51 1.68 24.57
N ASP A 305 -13.43 1.11 23.79
CA ASP A 305 -14.46 0.17 24.27
C ASP A 305 -13.91 -1.20 24.67
N SER A 306 -12.67 -1.51 24.31
CA SER A 306 -12.03 -2.81 24.58
C SER A 306 -10.91 -2.64 25.60
N PRO A 307 -11.15 -2.88 26.90
CA PRO A 307 -10.18 -2.58 27.94
C PRO A 307 -8.99 -3.53 27.92
N TYR A 308 -7.78 -2.98 28.11
CA TYR A 308 -6.57 -3.74 28.40
C TYR A 308 -5.82 -3.01 29.53
N PRO A 309 -5.93 -3.47 30.80
CA PRO A 309 -5.51 -2.70 31.97
C PRO A 309 -4.04 -2.27 31.99
N ALA A 310 -3.14 -3.02 31.33
CA ALA A 310 -1.72 -2.69 31.28
C ALA A 310 -1.42 -1.45 30.40
N TRP A 311 -2.34 -1.08 29.52
CA TRP A 311 -2.20 0.07 28.63
C TRP A 311 -3.13 1.19 29.06
N THR A 312 -2.53 2.28 29.53
CA THR A 312 -3.20 3.52 29.91
C THR A 312 -2.50 4.69 29.22
N LEU A 313 -3.14 5.87 29.21
CA LEU A 313 -2.48 7.09 28.74
C LEU A 313 -1.25 7.45 29.60
N ASP A 314 -1.28 7.13 30.90
CA ASP A 314 -0.10 7.30 31.77
C ASP A 314 1.06 6.40 31.32
N LYS A 315 0.76 5.16 30.93
CA LYS A 315 1.77 4.24 30.40
C LYS A 315 2.35 4.77 29.08
N ALA A 316 1.51 5.26 28.16
CA ALA A 316 1.98 5.89 26.94
C ALA A 316 2.90 7.09 27.25
N LEU A 317 2.52 7.94 28.21
CA LEU A 317 3.32 9.09 28.61
C LEU A 317 4.64 8.69 29.27
N GLU A 318 4.66 7.62 30.06
CA GLU A 318 5.88 7.05 30.65
C GLU A 318 6.86 6.61 29.56
N GLU A 319 6.39 5.88 28.54
CA GLU A 319 7.22 5.41 27.43
C GLU A 319 7.73 6.59 26.58
N ALA A 320 6.91 7.60 26.31
CA ALA A 320 7.35 8.82 25.61
C ALA A 320 8.40 9.63 26.41
N ARG A 321 8.33 9.63 27.74
CA ARG A 321 9.35 10.23 28.61
C ARG A 321 10.66 9.44 28.61
N LYS A 322 10.59 8.10 28.55
CA LYS A 322 11.79 7.25 28.39
C LYS A 322 12.49 7.54 27.06
N ALA A 323 11.73 7.72 25.97
CA ALA A 323 12.28 8.12 24.68
C ALA A 323 13.07 9.43 24.78
N GLU A 324 12.48 10.49 25.37
CA GLU A 324 13.15 11.77 25.58
C GLU A 324 14.39 11.65 26.50
N ALA A 325 14.31 10.84 27.56
CA ALA A 325 15.43 10.65 28.48
C ALA A 325 16.63 9.96 27.81
N LEU A 326 16.37 9.07 26.84
CA LEU A 326 17.42 8.41 26.06
C LEU A 326 18.00 9.34 24.99
N ASN A 327 17.14 10.13 24.34
CA ASN A 327 17.53 11.08 23.31
C ASN A 327 16.61 12.32 23.35
N PRO A 328 17.10 13.47 23.87
CA PRO A 328 16.29 14.69 24.10
C PRO A 328 15.84 15.42 22.82
N LEU A 329 15.00 14.77 22.00
CA LEU A 329 14.44 15.35 20.77
C LEU A 329 13.09 16.02 21.03
N ASP A 330 12.86 17.16 20.38
CA ASP A 330 11.61 17.92 20.50
C ASP A 330 10.39 17.15 19.96
N VAL A 331 10.59 16.19 19.05
CA VAL A 331 9.51 15.32 18.57
C VAL A 331 8.93 14.43 19.68
N TYR A 332 9.73 14.03 20.67
CA TYR A 332 9.24 13.26 21.82
C TYR A 332 8.51 14.15 22.82
N ARG A 333 8.93 15.41 22.97
CA ARG A 333 8.21 16.42 23.77
C ARG A 333 6.86 16.73 23.15
N HIS A 334 6.79 16.81 21.82
CA HIS A 334 5.55 16.97 21.07
C HIS A 334 4.60 15.80 21.30
N GLN A 335 5.10 14.57 21.16
CA GLN A 335 4.32 13.37 21.46
C GLN A 335 3.78 13.35 22.89
N GLN A 336 4.60 13.72 23.89
CA GLN A 336 4.14 13.83 25.28
C GLN A 336 3.00 14.84 25.42
N ALA A 337 3.09 16.00 24.76
CA ALA A 337 2.04 17.02 24.80
C ALA A 337 0.72 16.50 24.21
N GLN A 338 0.78 15.74 23.11
CA GLN A 338 -0.39 15.08 22.52
C GLN A 338 -1.01 14.06 23.46
N ILE A 339 -0.21 13.23 24.15
CA ILE A 339 -0.72 12.27 25.14
C ILE A 339 -1.37 13.00 26.32
N ILE A 340 -0.76 14.07 26.83
CA ILE A 340 -1.31 14.89 27.92
C ILE A 340 -2.63 15.57 27.50
N TYR A 341 -2.75 15.99 26.23
CA TYR A 341 -4.01 16.47 25.67
C TYR A 341 -5.08 15.38 25.71
N SER A 342 -4.76 14.15 25.28
CA SER A 342 -5.67 13.00 25.34
C SER A 342 -6.06 12.62 26.78
N GLN A 343 -5.22 12.92 27.78
CA GLN A 343 -5.55 12.75 29.20
C GLN A 343 -6.55 13.81 29.73
N GLY A 344 -6.91 14.80 28.91
CA GLY A 344 -7.76 15.92 29.32
C GLY A 344 -7.04 17.01 30.12
N GLN A 345 -5.70 16.92 30.23
CA GLN A 345 -4.88 17.89 30.95
C GLN A 345 -4.51 19.08 30.05
N TYR A 346 -5.54 19.78 29.56
CA TYR A 346 -5.41 20.77 28.48
C TYR A 346 -4.48 21.94 28.79
N GLN A 347 -4.42 22.41 30.04
CA GLN A 347 -3.50 23.50 30.40
C GLN A 347 -2.03 23.05 30.32
N GLN A 348 -1.72 21.86 30.83
CA GLN A 348 -0.36 21.32 30.75
C GLN A 348 0.04 21.02 29.30
N ALA A 349 -0.89 20.49 28.50
CA ALA A 349 -0.66 20.28 27.06
C ALA A 349 -0.39 21.61 26.35
N TYR A 350 -1.20 22.65 26.61
CA TYR A 350 -1.02 24.00 26.08
C TYR A 350 0.37 24.55 26.39
N ASP A 351 0.81 24.50 27.65
CA ASP A 351 2.12 25.03 28.06
C ASP A 351 3.27 24.34 27.31
N ARG A 352 3.14 23.02 27.08
CA ARG A 352 4.13 22.23 26.33
C ARG A 352 4.11 22.54 24.84
N PHE A 353 2.95 22.66 24.20
CA PHE A 353 2.86 23.08 22.80
C PHE A 353 3.45 24.48 22.61
N MET A 354 3.16 25.41 23.53
CA MET A 354 3.73 26.76 23.49
C MET A 354 5.25 26.75 23.68
N ALA A 355 5.80 25.89 24.54
CA ALA A 355 7.25 25.73 24.66
C ALA A 355 7.90 25.25 23.34
N LEU A 356 7.25 24.34 22.61
CA LEU A 356 7.73 23.85 21.31
C LEU A 356 7.75 24.93 20.23
N THR A 357 6.95 26.00 20.36
CA THR A 357 7.02 27.14 19.45
C THR A 357 8.34 27.90 19.51
N GLN A 358 9.15 27.68 20.55
CA GLN A 358 10.50 28.25 20.71
C GLN A 358 11.61 27.28 20.27
N SER A 359 11.26 26.08 19.80
CA SER A 359 12.21 25.06 19.36
C SER A 359 12.62 25.22 17.89
N PRO A 360 13.73 24.58 17.45
CA PRO A 360 14.12 24.57 16.04
C PRO A 360 13.08 23.94 15.11
N ILE A 361 12.20 23.07 15.61
CA ILE A 361 11.14 22.41 14.82
C ILE A 361 9.84 23.22 14.77
N ARG A 362 9.86 24.50 15.19
CA ARG A 362 8.70 25.41 15.18
C ARG A 362 7.94 25.34 13.86
N ASN A 363 6.66 25.00 13.93
CA ASN A 363 5.75 24.96 12.80
C ASN A 363 4.35 25.47 13.18
N GLY A 364 3.41 25.49 12.23
CA GLY A 364 2.02 25.88 12.48
C GLY A 364 1.23 24.91 13.35
N GLU A 365 1.64 23.65 13.40
CA GLU A 365 0.95 22.58 14.14
C GLU A 365 0.89 22.88 15.63
N PHE A 366 2.00 23.33 16.23
CA PHE A 366 2.03 23.61 17.67
C PHE A 366 1.07 24.73 18.09
N PHE A 367 0.93 25.77 17.26
CA PHE A 367 -0.04 26.82 17.52
C PHE A 367 -1.47 26.33 17.34
N TYR A 368 -1.71 25.46 16.36
CA TYR A 368 -3.01 24.86 16.14
C TYR A 368 -3.43 23.93 17.29
N GLU A 369 -2.54 23.06 17.75
CA GLU A 369 -2.80 22.18 18.92
C GLU A 369 -2.96 23.00 20.21
N ALA A 370 -2.20 24.09 20.37
CA ALA A 370 -2.42 25.04 21.45
C ALA A 370 -3.81 25.70 21.37
N ALA A 371 -4.29 26.04 20.17
CA ALA A 371 -5.65 26.56 19.95
C ALA A 371 -6.74 25.54 20.31
N GLN A 372 -6.49 24.25 20.01
CA GLN A 372 -7.38 23.16 20.43
C GLN A 372 -7.43 23.04 21.96
N CYS A 373 -6.29 23.14 22.65
CA CYS A 373 -6.26 23.16 24.11
C CYS A 373 -7.11 24.31 24.68
N LYS A 374 -6.97 25.53 24.14
CA LYS A 374 -7.76 26.69 24.55
C LYS A 374 -9.25 26.54 24.26
N THR A 375 -9.60 25.89 23.15
CA THR A 375 -10.99 25.52 22.84
C THR A 375 -11.56 24.58 23.90
N MET A 376 -10.82 23.53 24.28
CA MET A 376 -11.26 22.58 25.31
C MET A 376 -11.37 23.22 26.71
N LEU A 377 -10.50 24.20 27.01
CA LEU A 377 -10.57 25.01 28.23
C LEU A 377 -11.69 26.07 28.20
N LYS A 378 -12.44 26.19 27.10
CA LYS A 378 -13.46 27.24 26.88
C LYS A 378 -12.89 28.65 27.08
N ALA A 379 -11.64 28.85 26.66
CA ALA A 379 -10.99 30.14 26.73
C ALA A 379 -11.68 31.18 25.82
N PRO A 380 -11.47 32.49 26.05
CA PRO A 380 -12.00 33.53 25.20
C PRO A 380 -11.64 33.30 23.73
N GLN A 381 -12.62 33.53 22.84
CA GLN A 381 -12.46 33.30 21.41
C GLN A 381 -11.31 34.12 20.80
N THR A 382 -10.98 35.28 21.37
CA THR A 382 -9.84 36.11 20.97
C THR A 382 -8.50 35.41 21.14
N GLU A 383 -8.33 34.60 22.19
CA GLU A 383 -7.11 33.81 22.41
C GLU A 383 -6.99 32.67 21.40
N ILE A 384 -8.10 31.98 21.13
CA ILE A 384 -8.16 30.91 20.13
C ILE A 384 -7.82 31.46 18.75
N MET A 385 -8.39 32.61 18.38
CA MET A 385 -8.09 33.29 17.11
C MET A 385 -6.63 33.69 16.97
N ALA A 386 -6.02 34.26 18.02
CA ALA A 386 -4.60 34.64 17.98
C ALA A 386 -3.69 33.44 17.72
N LEU A 387 -4.02 32.27 18.27
CA LEU A 387 -3.28 31.03 18.03
C LEU A 387 -3.51 30.50 16.60
N LEU A 388 -4.73 30.54 16.08
CA LEU A 388 -5.03 30.14 14.70
C LEU A 388 -4.34 31.06 13.67
N ASP A 389 -4.29 32.37 13.94
CA ASP A 389 -3.51 33.31 13.13
C ASP A 389 -2.01 32.99 13.17
N SER A 390 -1.49 32.66 14.35
CA SER A 390 -0.09 32.25 14.53
C SER A 390 0.21 30.94 13.81
N ALA A 391 -0.73 29.99 13.78
CA ALA A 391 -0.60 28.72 13.07
C ALA A 391 -0.43 28.94 11.56
N VAL A 392 -1.28 29.76 10.95
CA VAL A 392 -1.19 30.10 9.51
C VAL A 392 0.08 30.91 9.22
N ALA A 393 0.44 31.85 10.09
CA ALA A 393 1.64 32.68 9.93
C ALA A 393 2.95 31.89 10.07
N ALA A 394 2.94 30.80 10.83
CA ALA A 394 4.10 29.92 11.00
C ALA A 394 4.32 28.96 9.82
N CYS A 395 3.40 28.88 8.85
CA CYS A 395 3.56 28.04 7.67
C CYS A 395 4.54 28.64 6.65
N PRO A 396 5.30 27.78 5.91
CA PRO A 396 6.11 28.22 4.79
C PRO A 396 5.29 28.97 3.73
N GLN A 397 5.89 30.00 3.13
CA GLN A 397 5.29 30.82 2.09
C GLN A 397 5.92 30.51 0.71
N PRO A 398 5.14 30.47 -0.38
CA PRO A 398 3.68 30.58 -0.42
C PRO A 398 2.99 29.38 0.25
N LEU A 399 1.78 29.60 0.78
CA LEU A 399 1.01 28.55 1.44
C LEU A 399 0.78 27.36 0.50
N THR A 400 0.91 26.15 1.04
CA THR A 400 0.65 24.88 0.35
C THR A 400 -0.40 24.07 1.11
N SER A 401 -0.74 22.87 0.62
CA SER A 401 -1.69 21.97 1.29
C SER A 401 -1.36 21.68 2.77
N VAL A 402 -0.10 21.86 3.21
CA VAL A 402 0.31 21.74 4.62
C VAL A 402 -0.43 22.72 5.53
N ALA A 403 -0.75 23.93 5.04
CA ALA A 403 -1.44 24.95 5.82
C ALA A 403 -2.97 24.79 5.81
N ALA A 404 -3.51 23.89 4.97
CA ALA A 404 -4.95 23.77 4.77
C ALA A 404 -5.73 23.48 6.07
N PRO A 405 -5.30 22.57 6.97
CA PRO A 405 -6.01 22.35 8.24
C PRO A 405 -6.12 23.61 9.10
N TYR A 406 -5.08 24.44 9.13
CA TYR A 406 -5.03 25.65 9.97
C TYR A 406 -5.89 26.77 9.38
N VAL A 407 -5.85 26.93 8.04
CA VAL A 407 -6.72 27.88 7.33
C VAL A 407 -8.19 27.50 7.50
N LEU A 408 -8.53 26.21 7.39
CA LEU A 408 -9.89 25.74 7.60
C LEU A 408 -10.37 26.02 9.03
N ALA A 409 -9.55 25.68 10.02
CA ALA A 409 -9.89 25.90 11.42
C ALA A 409 -10.09 27.39 11.76
N ARG A 410 -9.26 28.28 11.18
CA ARG A 410 -9.44 29.73 11.31
C ARG A 410 -10.73 30.19 10.64
N GLY A 411 -11.03 29.68 9.44
CA GLY A 411 -12.29 29.96 8.74
C GLY A 411 -13.52 29.57 9.58
N MET A 412 -13.51 28.36 10.16
CA MET A 412 -14.56 27.88 11.05
C MET A 412 -14.71 28.75 12.30
N ALA A 413 -13.60 29.16 12.92
CA ALA A 413 -13.60 30.02 14.10
C ALA A 413 -14.12 31.43 13.79
N LEU A 414 -13.87 31.96 12.59
CA LEU A 414 -14.42 33.23 12.11
C LEU A 414 -15.91 33.13 11.80
N ASP A 415 -16.35 32.02 11.22
CA ASP A 415 -17.76 31.73 10.92
C ASP A 415 -18.59 31.64 12.21
N ALA A 416 -18.06 30.97 13.24
CA ALA A 416 -18.66 30.91 14.57
C ALA A 416 -18.76 32.30 15.26
N GLN A 417 -17.93 33.27 14.86
CA GLN A 417 -18.00 34.67 15.30
C GLN A 417 -18.85 35.54 14.38
N GLU A 418 -19.59 34.94 13.44
CA GLU A 418 -20.39 35.61 12.42
C GLU A 418 -19.57 36.55 11.51
N ASN A 419 -18.24 36.40 11.48
CA ASN A 419 -17.36 37.15 10.60
C ASN A 419 -17.27 36.47 9.23
N TYR A 420 -18.43 36.34 8.59
CA TYR A 420 -18.64 35.53 7.40
C TYR A 420 -17.74 35.94 6.21
N ARG A 421 -17.42 37.23 6.07
CA ARG A 421 -16.54 37.69 4.98
C ARG A 421 -15.10 37.19 5.12
N LEU A 422 -14.55 37.21 6.33
CA LEU A 422 -13.21 36.67 6.59
C LEU A 422 -13.23 35.14 6.55
N ALA A 423 -14.27 34.51 7.08
CA ALA A 423 -14.45 33.06 6.99
C ALA A 423 -14.44 32.58 5.53
N LEU A 424 -15.18 33.25 4.64
CA LEU A 424 -15.18 32.91 3.20
C LEU A 424 -13.82 33.11 2.53
N LYS A 425 -13.02 34.09 2.97
CA LYS A 425 -11.66 34.25 2.46
C LYS A 425 -10.82 33.01 2.78
N ASP A 426 -10.93 32.51 4.01
CA ASP A 426 -10.22 31.29 4.44
C ASP A 426 -10.79 30.03 3.78
N TYR A 427 -12.11 29.89 3.65
CA TYR A 427 -12.70 28.75 2.94
C TYR A 427 -12.29 28.72 1.45
N ASN A 428 -12.24 29.87 0.78
CA ASN A 428 -11.76 29.94 -0.61
C ASN A 428 -10.26 29.63 -0.73
N LEU A 429 -9.46 30.09 0.24
CA LEU A 429 -8.04 29.74 0.31
C LEU A 429 -7.88 28.25 0.55
N TYR A 430 -8.64 27.65 1.47
CA TYR A 430 -8.63 26.22 1.73
C TYR A 430 -8.96 25.40 0.48
N ASP A 431 -10.04 25.73 -0.24
CA ASP A 431 -10.40 25.08 -1.51
C ASP A 431 -9.26 25.18 -2.54
N SER A 432 -8.58 26.33 -2.60
CA SER A 432 -7.41 26.52 -3.48
C SER A 432 -6.20 25.69 -3.05
N LEU A 433 -5.93 25.56 -1.74
CA LEU A 433 -4.82 24.76 -1.21
C LEU A 433 -5.05 23.25 -1.38
N MET A 434 -6.31 22.84 -1.53
CA MET A 434 -6.73 21.45 -1.68
C MET A 434 -7.03 21.06 -3.14
N GLN A 435 -6.68 21.91 -4.11
CA GLN A 435 -6.89 21.60 -5.54
C GLN A 435 -6.30 20.24 -5.93
N GLY A 436 -7.10 19.47 -6.68
CA GLY A 436 -6.74 18.10 -7.10
C GLY A 436 -6.96 17.03 -6.03
N ARG A 437 -7.46 17.40 -4.84
CA ARG A 437 -7.84 16.47 -3.77
C ARG A 437 -9.35 16.50 -3.57
N PRO A 438 -10.01 15.35 -3.37
CA PRO A 438 -11.43 15.32 -3.08
C PRO A 438 -11.71 15.99 -1.73
N LEU A 439 -12.65 16.92 -1.70
CA LEU A 439 -13.19 17.52 -0.48
C LEU A 439 -14.53 16.88 -0.16
N ALA A 440 -14.80 16.67 1.13
CA ALA A 440 -16.06 16.10 1.59
C ALA A 440 -17.23 17.08 1.40
N SER A 441 -18.44 16.55 1.25
CA SER A 441 -19.67 17.32 1.06
C SER A 441 -19.92 18.34 2.18
N ASN A 442 -19.56 17.99 3.42
CA ASN A 442 -19.68 18.86 4.58
C ASN A 442 -18.92 20.19 4.43
N PHE A 443 -17.76 20.20 3.76
CA PHE A 443 -16.99 21.42 3.52
C PHE A 443 -17.75 22.37 2.59
N TYR A 444 -18.23 21.86 1.45
CA TYR A 444 -19.02 22.67 0.51
C TYR A 444 -20.31 23.16 1.15
N TYR A 445 -20.98 22.33 1.95
CA TYR A 445 -22.19 22.74 2.67
C TYR A 445 -21.90 23.84 3.71
N MET A 446 -20.76 23.76 4.42
CA MET A 446 -20.33 24.79 5.36
C MET A 446 -20.05 26.13 4.64
N ARG A 447 -19.31 26.10 3.52
CA ARG A 447 -19.05 27.31 2.73
C ARG A 447 -20.34 27.88 2.14
N TYR A 448 -21.24 27.03 1.60
CA TYR A 448 -22.59 27.41 1.17
C TYR A 448 -23.34 28.21 2.26
N LYS A 449 -23.37 27.73 3.50
CA LYS A 449 -24.06 28.45 4.59
C LYS A 449 -23.46 29.85 4.79
N CYS A 450 -22.15 29.97 4.76
CA CYS A 450 -21.46 31.25 4.89
C CYS A 450 -21.72 32.18 3.67
N GLU A 451 -21.75 31.64 2.45
CA GLU A 451 -22.08 32.35 1.22
C GLU A 451 -23.53 32.88 1.22
N THR A 452 -24.50 32.08 1.69
CA THR A 452 -25.90 32.54 1.82
C THR A 452 -26.04 33.69 2.81
N LYS A 453 -25.29 33.70 3.92
CA LYS A 453 -25.25 34.79 4.91
C LYS A 453 -24.64 36.07 4.32
N THR A 454 -23.63 35.94 3.47
CA THR A 454 -23.02 37.08 2.74
C THR A 454 -23.73 37.46 1.44
N ARG A 455 -24.82 36.75 1.08
CA ARG A 455 -25.63 36.95 -0.14
C ARG A 455 -24.89 36.65 -1.45
N GLN A 456 -23.87 35.80 -1.41
CA GLN A 456 -23.17 35.28 -2.59
C GLN A 456 -23.93 34.08 -3.17
N TYR A 457 -25.16 34.33 -3.63
CA TYR A 457 -26.10 33.25 -3.96
C TYR A 457 -25.69 32.39 -5.15
N LEU A 458 -24.96 32.94 -6.13
CA LEU A 458 -24.48 32.15 -7.28
C LEU A 458 -23.41 31.15 -6.84
N GLN A 459 -22.48 31.58 -5.99
CA GLN A 459 -21.46 30.73 -5.39
C GLN A 459 -22.12 29.66 -4.51
N ALA A 460 -23.08 30.06 -3.67
CA ALA A 460 -23.82 29.14 -2.82
C ALA A 460 -24.55 28.05 -3.63
N LEU A 461 -25.18 28.41 -4.76
CA LEU A 461 -25.80 27.41 -5.65
C LEU A 461 -24.78 26.43 -6.23
N ASN A 462 -23.56 26.87 -6.55
CA ASN A 462 -22.51 25.98 -7.03
C ASN A 462 -22.02 25.05 -5.92
N ASP A 463 -21.84 25.55 -4.70
CA ASP A 463 -21.36 24.76 -3.58
C ASP A 463 -22.38 23.73 -3.10
N ILE A 464 -23.67 24.07 -3.02
CA ILE A 464 -24.69 23.08 -2.67
C ILE A 464 -24.79 21.99 -3.76
N ALA A 465 -24.63 22.35 -5.03
CA ALA A 465 -24.58 21.38 -6.12
C ALA A 465 -23.35 20.46 -6.01
N ARG A 466 -22.17 20.99 -5.63
CA ARG A 466 -20.99 20.15 -5.35
C ARG A 466 -21.22 19.21 -4.17
N ALA A 467 -21.84 19.69 -3.09
CA ALA A 467 -22.20 18.85 -1.95
C ALA A 467 -23.11 17.67 -2.37
N ILE A 468 -24.11 17.93 -3.22
CA ILE A 468 -24.99 16.91 -3.80
C ILE A 468 -24.22 15.89 -4.66
N ILE A 469 -23.29 16.33 -5.50
CA ILE A 469 -22.49 15.40 -6.33
C ILE A 469 -21.66 14.45 -5.44
N MET A 470 -21.17 14.93 -4.30
CA MET A 470 -20.37 14.14 -3.36
C MET A 470 -21.23 13.21 -2.48
N THR A 471 -22.45 13.61 -2.14
CA THR A 471 -23.39 12.83 -1.31
C THR A 471 -24.80 12.95 -1.90
N PRO A 472 -25.12 12.19 -2.96
CA PRO A 472 -26.36 12.34 -3.73
C PRO A 472 -27.62 11.81 -3.03
N ASP A 473 -27.45 11.15 -1.89
CA ASP A 473 -28.49 10.56 -1.05
C ASP A 473 -28.81 11.41 0.19
N GLU A 474 -28.17 12.57 0.37
CA GLU A 474 -28.45 13.48 1.48
C GLU A 474 -29.64 14.42 1.13
N PRO A 475 -30.85 14.19 1.67
CA PRO A 475 -32.04 14.96 1.31
C PRO A 475 -31.94 16.44 1.73
N THR A 476 -31.20 16.75 2.80
CA THR A 476 -31.01 18.13 3.29
C THR A 476 -30.42 19.03 2.22
N TYR A 477 -29.49 18.53 1.40
CA TYR A 477 -28.86 19.36 0.36
C TYR A 477 -29.82 19.75 -0.76
N TYR A 478 -30.77 18.88 -1.10
CA TYR A 478 -31.82 19.18 -2.07
C TYR A 478 -32.83 20.19 -1.53
N ALA A 479 -33.20 20.09 -0.25
CA ALA A 479 -34.05 21.10 0.40
C ALA A 479 -33.36 22.48 0.41
N GLU A 480 -32.07 22.53 0.76
CA GLU A 480 -31.27 23.75 0.77
C GLU A 480 -31.13 24.37 -0.63
N MET A 481 -30.86 23.54 -1.64
CA MET A 481 -30.81 23.97 -3.04
C MET A 481 -32.17 24.53 -3.51
N ALA A 482 -33.28 23.88 -3.14
CA ALA A 482 -34.62 24.36 -3.49
C ALA A 482 -34.96 25.70 -2.83
N SER A 483 -34.67 25.81 -1.54
CA SER A 483 -34.83 27.04 -0.75
C SER A 483 -34.05 28.20 -1.34
N LEU A 484 -32.76 28.00 -1.65
CA LEU A 484 -31.94 29.04 -2.27
C LEU A 484 -32.42 29.39 -3.69
N SER A 485 -32.85 28.40 -4.46
CA SER A 485 -33.36 28.58 -5.83
C SER A 485 -34.65 29.41 -5.86
N LEU A 486 -35.58 29.18 -4.93
CA LEU A 486 -36.75 30.05 -4.72
C LEU A 486 -36.35 31.49 -4.41
N ARG A 487 -35.35 31.67 -3.54
CA ARG A 487 -34.84 33.00 -3.15
C ARG A 487 -34.27 33.79 -4.32
N VAL A 488 -33.61 33.12 -5.27
CA VAL A 488 -33.06 33.75 -6.48
C VAL A 488 -33.96 33.66 -7.71
N LYS A 489 -35.25 33.29 -7.52
CA LYS A 489 -36.25 33.21 -8.60
C LYS A 489 -35.91 32.23 -9.73
N ARG A 490 -35.24 31.13 -9.39
CA ARG A 490 -35.07 29.95 -10.24
C ARG A 490 -36.10 28.88 -9.86
N THR A 491 -37.37 29.20 -10.06
CA THR A 491 -38.48 28.43 -9.48
C THR A 491 -38.61 27.02 -10.08
N GLU A 492 -38.30 26.82 -11.36
CA GLU A 492 -38.28 25.49 -11.98
C GLU A 492 -37.18 24.59 -11.41
N ASP A 493 -36.00 25.15 -11.13
CA ASP A 493 -34.91 24.40 -10.51
C ASP A 493 -35.23 24.07 -9.05
N ALA A 494 -35.93 24.99 -8.36
CA ALA A 494 -36.40 24.74 -7.01
C ALA A 494 -37.40 23.58 -6.94
N GLU A 495 -38.37 23.53 -7.87
CA GLU A 495 -39.33 22.41 -7.96
C GLU A 495 -38.61 21.08 -8.14
N LYS A 496 -37.63 21.01 -9.06
CA LYS A 496 -36.86 19.77 -9.31
C LYS A 496 -36.07 19.33 -8.08
N ALA A 497 -35.38 20.26 -7.41
CA ALA A 497 -34.62 19.96 -6.22
C ALA A 497 -35.53 19.50 -5.07
N ALA A 498 -36.65 20.20 -4.82
CA ALA A 498 -37.60 19.83 -3.79
C ALA A 498 -38.27 18.48 -4.08
N GLN A 499 -38.60 18.20 -5.34
CA GLN A 499 -39.11 16.89 -5.77
C GLN A 499 -38.10 15.78 -5.50
N ARG A 500 -36.82 16.01 -5.77
CA ARG A 500 -35.79 15.02 -5.45
C ARG A 500 -35.63 14.80 -3.95
N CYS A 501 -35.76 15.86 -3.15
CA CYS A 501 -35.78 15.77 -1.68
C CYS A 501 -36.92 14.87 -1.18
N THR A 502 -38.15 15.05 -1.68
CA THR A 502 -39.30 14.26 -1.26
C THR A 502 -39.26 12.81 -1.75
N GLU A 503 -38.58 12.53 -2.86
CA GLU A 503 -38.30 11.15 -3.32
C GLU A 503 -37.32 10.42 -2.40
N LEU A 504 -36.26 11.11 -1.97
CA LEU A 504 -35.24 10.54 -1.09
C LEU A 504 -35.73 10.38 0.35
N ALA A 505 -36.47 11.37 0.84
CA ALA A 505 -37.01 11.40 2.20
C ALA A 505 -38.49 11.81 2.19
N PRO A 506 -39.42 10.85 1.96
CA PRO A 506 -40.86 11.13 1.89
C PRO A 506 -41.46 11.74 3.16
N GLU A 507 -40.82 11.55 4.32
CA GLU A 507 -41.26 12.10 5.61
C GLU A 507 -40.58 13.44 5.95
N TYR A 508 -39.78 14.00 5.04
CA TYR A 508 -39.09 15.25 5.30
C TYR A 508 -39.98 16.47 4.99
N ALA A 509 -40.53 17.07 6.04
CA ALA A 509 -41.53 18.14 5.93
C ALA A 509 -41.05 19.36 5.10
N ASP A 510 -39.79 19.78 5.26
CA ASP A 510 -39.19 20.88 4.51
C ASP A 510 -39.22 20.64 2.99
N GLY A 511 -38.97 19.42 2.54
CA GLY A 511 -39.01 19.06 1.12
C GLY A 511 -40.39 19.27 0.51
N HIS A 512 -41.44 18.81 1.19
CA HIS A 512 -42.83 18.98 0.76
C HIS A 512 -43.27 20.45 0.80
N LEU A 513 -42.84 21.20 1.81
CA LEU A 513 -43.13 22.63 1.90
C LEU A 513 -42.53 23.36 0.70
N LEU A 514 -41.24 23.16 0.44
CA LEU A 514 -40.51 23.82 -0.64
C LEU A 514 -41.09 23.42 -2.02
N LEU A 515 -41.44 22.15 -2.21
CA LEU A 515 -42.10 21.67 -3.43
C LEU A 515 -43.43 22.39 -3.65
N GLY A 516 -44.23 22.50 -2.60
CA GLY A 516 -45.50 23.21 -2.63
C GLY A 516 -45.36 24.69 -2.96
N ILE A 517 -44.38 25.39 -2.38
CA ILE A 517 -44.08 26.79 -2.67
C ILE A 517 -43.62 26.96 -4.13
N SER A 518 -42.72 26.10 -4.61
CA SER A 518 -42.24 26.14 -6.00
C SER A 518 -43.37 25.93 -7.00
N GLN A 519 -44.23 24.93 -6.76
CA GLN A 519 -45.38 24.65 -7.62
C GLN A 519 -46.40 25.81 -7.61
N LEU A 520 -46.61 26.45 -6.45
CA LEU A 520 -47.49 27.60 -6.33
C LEU A 520 -46.97 28.80 -7.13
N GLU A 521 -45.67 29.12 -7.04
CA GLU A 521 -45.04 30.19 -7.83
C GLU A 521 -45.09 29.90 -9.35
N LEU A 522 -45.07 28.62 -9.76
CA LEU A 522 -45.24 28.20 -11.16
C LEU A 522 -46.71 28.13 -11.61
N GLY A 523 -47.68 28.46 -10.75
CA GLY A 523 -49.11 28.43 -11.06
C GLY A 523 -49.75 27.03 -11.04
N LYS A 524 -49.01 26.00 -10.61
CA LYS A 524 -49.48 24.60 -10.51
C LYS A 524 -50.27 24.37 -9.21
N LYS A 525 -51.41 25.03 -9.09
CA LYS A 525 -52.20 25.13 -7.83
C LYS A 525 -52.61 23.77 -7.22
N GLU A 526 -53.06 22.82 -8.05
CA GLU A 526 -53.53 21.51 -7.55
C GLU A 526 -52.40 20.69 -6.94
N THR A 527 -51.27 20.57 -7.63
CA THR A 527 -50.10 19.85 -7.10
C THR A 527 -49.49 20.58 -5.91
N ALA A 528 -49.45 21.92 -5.95
CA ALA A 528 -48.99 22.74 -4.82
C ALA A 528 -49.82 22.46 -3.56
N ARG A 529 -51.15 22.38 -3.69
CA ARG A 529 -52.05 22.07 -2.57
C ARG A 529 -51.75 20.70 -1.96
N LEU A 530 -51.51 19.67 -2.78
CA LEU A 530 -51.17 18.33 -2.30
C LEU A 530 -49.85 18.33 -1.52
N SER A 531 -48.80 18.93 -2.08
CA SER A 531 -47.48 19.03 -1.44
C SER A 531 -47.55 19.80 -0.11
N LEU A 532 -48.25 20.95 -0.08
CA LEU A 532 -48.43 21.75 1.14
C LEU A 532 -49.27 21.03 2.20
N LEU A 533 -50.32 20.29 1.82
CA LEU A 533 -51.08 19.47 2.76
C LEU A 533 -50.21 18.38 3.37
N LYS A 534 -49.32 17.76 2.58
CA LYS A 534 -48.38 16.76 3.10
C LYS A 534 -47.37 17.38 4.06
N ALA A 535 -46.81 18.55 3.73
CA ALA A 535 -45.95 19.30 4.64
C ALA A 535 -46.63 19.62 5.98
N LYS A 536 -47.91 20.02 5.93
CA LYS A 536 -48.73 20.26 7.12
C LYS A 536 -48.97 19.00 7.95
N GLU A 537 -49.29 17.89 7.29
CA GLU A 537 -49.47 16.57 7.93
C GLU A 537 -48.19 16.15 8.67
N LEU A 538 -47.02 16.43 8.09
CA LEU A 538 -45.70 16.19 8.67
C LEU A 538 -45.29 17.24 9.72
N GLY A 539 -46.18 18.18 10.07
CA GLY A 539 -46.00 19.11 11.18
C GLY A 539 -45.46 20.50 10.82
N ASP A 540 -45.28 20.82 9.53
CA ASP A 540 -44.81 22.14 9.12
C ASP A 540 -45.94 23.18 9.09
N LYS A 541 -45.97 24.05 10.10
CA LYS A 541 -46.99 25.10 10.25
C LYS A 541 -46.92 26.18 9.18
N ARG A 542 -45.78 26.36 8.50
CA ARG A 542 -45.65 27.38 7.44
C ARG A 542 -46.55 27.06 6.25
N ALA A 543 -46.89 25.78 6.04
CA ALA A 543 -47.77 25.35 4.95
C ALA A 543 -49.17 26.00 5.02
N ASP A 544 -49.69 26.30 6.22
CA ASP A 544 -51.00 26.94 6.39
C ASP A 544 -51.09 28.33 5.76
N GLU A 545 -49.98 29.07 5.74
CA GLU A 545 -49.92 30.40 5.13
C GLU A 545 -50.06 30.29 3.61
N TYR A 546 -49.37 29.34 2.99
CA TYR A 546 -49.40 29.13 1.55
C TYR A 546 -50.70 28.48 1.06
N LEU A 547 -51.30 27.58 1.85
CA LEU A 547 -52.59 26.97 1.52
C LEU A 547 -53.71 28.00 1.38
N LYS A 548 -53.69 29.08 2.18
CA LYS A 548 -54.67 30.18 2.08
C LYS A 548 -54.56 31.00 0.78
N GLN A 549 -53.40 30.96 0.12
CA GLN A 549 -53.17 31.67 -1.14
C GLN A 549 -53.73 30.91 -2.35
N ILE A 550 -54.03 29.63 -2.18
CA ILE A 550 -54.65 28.78 -3.20
C ILE A 550 -56.17 28.98 -3.12
N LYS A 551 -56.69 29.85 -4.01
CA LYS A 551 -58.13 30.07 -4.21
C LYS A 551 -58.81 28.89 -4.87
#